data_AF-A0A933QEK6-F1
#
_entry.id   AF-A0A933QEK6-F1
#
_cell.length_a   1.000
_cell.length_b   1.000
_cell.length_c   1.000
_cell.angle_alpha   90.00
_cell.angle_beta   90.00
_cell.angle_gamma   90.00
#
_symmetry.space_group_name_H-M   'P 1'
#
loop_
_entity.id
_entity.type
_entity.pdbx_description
1 polymer ?
#
loop_
_entity_poly.entity_id
_entity_poly.type
_entity_poly.pdbx_seq_one_letter_code
_entity_poly.pdbx_strand_id
1 'polypeptide(L)'
;MKVVTLAPPMLNYWVAKSRGVHAVLDHRAEHTVSVADPETGKPAPYQPSLDWSQAGPILADDWYEIETILLGWFGPFWAYVEDFRNDPLAWFMRAYVVAKFGEEVEQMPEEEQGA
;
A
#
# COMPACT_ATOMS: atom_id res chain seq x y z
N MET A 1 -5.83 9.90 -8.93
CA MET A 1 -5.14 8.71 -9.47
C MET A 1 -5.94 7.49 -9.05
N LYS A 2 -6.20 6.55 -9.97
CA LYS A 2 -6.93 5.33 -9.62
C LYS A 2 -6.07 4.40 -8.78
N VAL A 3 -6.58 3.95 -7.63
CA VAL A 3 -5.81 3.13 -6.68
C VAL A 3 -5.31 1.83 -7.32
N VAL A 4 -6.15 1.18 -8.13
CA VAL A 4 -5.80 -0.05 -8.85
C VAL A 4 -4.63 0.09 -9.83
N THR A 5 -4.28 1.32 -10.21
CA THR A 5 -3.17 1.62 -11.15
C THR A 5 -1.90 2.10 -10.47
N LEU A 6 -1.89 2.21 -9.14
CA LEU A 6 -0.72 2.71 -8.42
C LEU A 6 0.46 1.73 -8.55
N ALA A 7 1.61 2.28 -8.90
CA ALA A 7 2.89 1.61 -8.87
C ALA A 7 3.36 1.42 -7.41
N PRO A 8 4.25 0.44 -7.13
CA PRO A 8 4.64 0.08 -5.75
C PRO A 8 5.08 1.25 -4.87
N PRO A 9 5.94 2.19 -5.31
CA PRO A 9 6.32 3.36 -4.49
C PRO A 9 5.13 4.18 -3.99
N MET A 10 4.26 4.54 -4.92
CA MET A 10 3.09 5.36 -4.65
C MET A 10 2.08 4.59 -3.80
N LEU A 11 1.90 3.30 -4.08
CA LEU A 11 1.04 2.44 -3.31
C LEU A 11 1.51 2.36 -1.85
N ASN A 12 2.80 2.11 -1.60
CA ASN A 12 3.37 2.04 -0.27
C ASN A 12 3.25 3.35 0.52
N TYR A 13 3.39 4.49 -0.16
CA TYR A 13 3.15 5.80 0.45
C TYR A 13 1.69 5.94 0.92
N TRP A 14 0.72 5.58 0.07
CA TRP A 14 -0.69 5.63 0.44
C TRP A 14 -1.05 4.61 1.54
N VAL A 15 -0.40 3.45 1.58
CA VAL A 15 -0.54 2.52 2.72
C VAL A 15 -0.05 3.16 4.03
N ALA A 16 1.11 3.84 4.02
CA ALA A 16 1.61 4.51 5.21
C ALA A 16 0.65 5.62 5.67
N LYS A 17 0.13 6.40 4.73
CA LYS A 17 -0.86 7.45 4.98
C LYS A 17 -2.17 6.90 5.54
N SER A 18 -2.67 5.76 5.03
CA SER A 18 -3.83 5.03 5.58
C SER A 18 -3.64 4.67 7.05
N ARG A 19 -2.40 4.43 7.49
CA ARG A 19 -2.05 4.10 8.88
C ARG A 19 -1.75 5.32 9.75
N GLY A 20 -1.84 6.53 9.21
CA GLY A 20 -1.45 7.75 9.91
C GLY A 20 0.05 7.85 10.21
N VAL A 21 0.88 7.10 9.48
CA VAL A 21 2.34 7.11 9.63
C VAL A 21 2.94 8.11 8.65
N HIS A 22 3.87 8.93 9.13
CA HIS A 22 4.62 9.82 8.26
C HIS A 22 5.55 9.02 7.35
N ALA A 23 5.38 9.17 6.04
CA ALA A 23 6.18 8.51 5.02
C ALA A 23 6.93 9.54 4.19
N VAL A 24 8.19 9.24 3.90
CA VAL A 24 9.05 10.04 3.02
C VAL A 24 9.33 9.24 1.77
N LEU A 25 9.12 9.84 0.60
CA LEU A 25 9.47 9.24 -0.68
C LEU A 25 10.89 9.70 -1.07
N ASP A 26 11.81 8.75 -1.19
CA ASP A 26 13.17 9.02 -1.66
C ASP A 26 13.23 8.92 -3.19
N HIS A 27 13.33 10.08 -3.85
CA HIS A 27 13.43 10.14 -5.31
C HIS A 27 14.81 9.75 -5.86
N ARG A 28 15.84 9.70 -5.03
CA ARG A 28 17.23 9.38 -5.41
C ARG A 28 17.50 7.88 -5.35
N ALA A 29 16.86 7.18 -4.42
CA ALA A 29 16.98 5.74 -4.21
C ALA A 29 15.76 4.96 -4.73
N GLU A 30 15.61 4.89 -6.07
CA GLU A 30 14.66 3.98 -6.73
C GLU A 30 13.17 4.17 -6.34
N HIS A 31 12.79 5.37 -5.90
CA HIS A 31 11.43 5.66 -5.40
C HIS A 31 11.05 4.77 -4.21
N THR A 32 11.95 4.62 -3.24
CA THR A 32 11.64 3.91 -2.01
C THR A 32 10.88 4.79 -1.03
N VAL A 33 9.88 4.22 -0.37
CA VAL A 33 9.18 4.87 0.75
C VAL A 33 9.89 4.47 2.03
N SER A 34 10.13 5.44 2.91
CA SER A 34 10.64 5.19 4.25
C SER A 34 9.67 5.70 5.30
N VAL A 35 9.54 4.95 6.38
CA VAL A 35 8.80 5.37 7.58
C VAL A 35 9.73 5.31 8.80
N ALA A 36 9.38 6.01 9.86
CA ALA A 36 10.13 5.89 11.12
C ALA A 36 9.95 4.48 11.71
N ASP A 37 11.05 3.78 11.92
CA ASP A 37 11.07 2.48 12.58
C ASP A 37 10.59 2.62 14.04
N PRO A 38 9.62 1.81 14.51
CA PRO A 38 9.06 1.97 15.85
C PRO A 38 10.05 1.74 17.00
N GLU A 39 11.09 0.92 16.78
CA GLU A 39 12.06 0.56 17.82
C GLU A 39 13.22 1.55 17.90
N THR A 40 13.73 1.97 16.75
CA THR A 40 14.95 2.77 16.62
C THR A 40 14.68 4.23 16.31
N GLY A 41 13.46 4.57 15.86
CA GLY A 41 13.08 5.91 15.38
C GLY A 41 13.77 6.34 14.09
N LYS A 42 14.60 5.48 13.49
CA LYS A 42 15.35 5.78 12.26
C LYS A 42 14.48 5.50 11.04
N PRO A 43 14.69 6.20 9.90
CA PRO A 43 14.03 5.85 8.65
C PRO A 43 14.38 4.40 8.25
N ALA A 44 13.36 3.60 7.98
CA ALA A 44 13.48 2.24 7.47
C ALA A 44 12.64 2.05 6.21
N PRO A 45 13.07 1.21 5.26
CA PRO A 45 12.30 0.93 4.04
C PRO A 45 10.90 0.39 4.35
N TYR A 46 9.90 1.00 3.75
CA TYR A 46 8.50 0.63 3.86
C TYR A 46 7.95 0.20 2.51
N GLN A 47 7.77 -1.11 2.36
CA GLN A 47 7.37 -1.76 1.11
C GLN A 47 6.29 -2.83 1.33
N PRO A 48 5.16 -2.54 1.98
CA PRO A 48 4.12 -3.53 2.24
C PRO A 48 3.50 -4.11 0.96
N SER A 49 3.59 -3.44 -0.20
CA SER A 49 3.18 -4.04 -1.48
C SER A 49 4.14 -5.14 -1.98
N LEU A 50 5.28 -5.36 -1.33
CA LEU A 50 6.34 -6.30 -1.75
C LEU A 50 6.85 -7.19 -0.60
N ASP A 51 6.67 -6.79 0.66
CA ASP A 51 7.19 -7.48 1.85
C ASP A 51 6.07 -7.94 2.79
N TRP A 52 5.90 -9.27 2.88
CA TRP A 52 4.93 -9.91 3.76
C TRP A 52 5.13 -9.61 5.24
N SER A 53 6.37 -9.36 5.70
CA SER A 53 6.62 -9.01 7.10
C SER A 53 5.97 -7.67 7.48
N GLN A 54 5.78 -6.80 6.50
CA GLN A 54 5.15 -5.49 6.67
C GLN A 54 3.64 -5.52 6.36
N ALA A 55 3.24 -6.29 5.35
CA ALA A 55 1.83 -6.44 4.98
C ALA A 55 1.03 -7.34 5.92
N GLY A 56 1.65 -8.38 6.48
CA GLY A 56 0.98 -9.38 7.31
C GLY A 56 0.19 -8.77 8.47
N PRO A 57 0.78 -7.89 9.29
CA PRO A 57 0.05 -7.19 10.35
C PRO A 57 -1.13 -6.35 9.82
N ILE A 58 -0.96 -5.65 8.69
CA ILE A 58 -2.02 -4.83 8.08
C ILE A 58 -3.21 -5.71 7.67
N LEU A 59 -2.92 -6.85 7.03
CA LEU A 59 -3.94 -7.80 6.61
C LEU A 59 -4.67 -8.43 7.79
N ALA A 60 -3.96 -8.73 8.88
CA ALA A 60 -4.57 -9.30 10.08
C ALA A 60 -5.55 -8.32 10.74
N ASP A 61 -5.22 -7.03 10.76
CA ASP A 61 -6.02 -5.99 11.41
C ASP A 61 -7.27 -5.61 10.58
N ASP A 62 -7.17 -5.60 9.24
CA ASP A 62 -8.21 -5.07 8.34
C ASP A 62 -8.78 -6.10 7.34
N TRP A 63 -8.63 -7.41 7.61
CA TRP A 63 -8.98 -8.49 6.67
C TRP A 63 -10.37 -8.35 6.05
N TYR A 64 -11.39 -8.11 6.86
CA TYR A 64 -12.79 -8.10 6.39
C TYR A 64 -13.09 -6.98 5.38
N GLU A 65 -12.51 -5.79 5.58
CA GLU A 65 -12.68 -4.67 4.65
C GLU A 65 -11.96 -4.95 3.33
N ILE A 66 -10.73 -5.48 3.43
CA ILE A 66 -9.90 -5.85 2.29
C ILE A 66 -10.58 -6.95 1.46
N GLU A 67 -11.03 -8.03 2.10
CA GLU A 67 -11.70 -9.15 1.43
C GLU A 67 -13.00 -8.70 0.75
N THR A 68 -13.77 -7.81 1.39
CA THR A 68 -14.99 -7.26 0.79
C THR A 68 -14.70 -6.53 -0.53
N ILE A 69 -13.62 -5.76 -0.59
CA ILE A 69 -13.21 -5.05 -1.81
C ILE A 69 -12.71 -6.02 -2.88
N LEU A 70 -11.90 -7.01 -2.50
CA LEU A 70 -11.43 -8.04 -3.43
C LEU A 70 -12.58 -8.86 -4.02
N LEU A 71 -13.59 -9.21 -3.21
CA LEU A 71 -14.83 -9.82 -3.67
C LEU A 71 -15.58 -8.93 -4.65
N GLY A 72 -15.60 -7.61 -4.41
CA GLY A 72 -16.21 -6.64 -5.32
C GLY A 72 -15.48 -6.54 -6.67
N TRP A 73 -14.15 -6.58 -6.67
CA TRP A 73 -13.34 -6.46 -7.89
C TRP A 73 -13.28 -7.74 -8.73
N PHE A 74 -13.14 -8.89 -8.07
CA PHE A 74 -12.80 -10.15 -8.72
C PHE A 74 -13.84 -11.26 -8.51
N GLY A 75 -14.84 -11.04 -7.65
CA GLY A 75 -15.85 -12.04 -7.31
C GLY A 75 -15.39 -13.06 -6.25
N PRO A 76 -16.22 -14.08 -5.95
CA PRO A 76 -15.99 -15.05 -4.85
C PRO A 76 -14.75 -15.93 -5.02
N PHE A 77 -14.17 -15.99 -6.23
CA PHE A 77 -12.99 -16.80 -6.53
C PHE A 77 -11.74 -15.93 -6.78
N TRP A 78 -11.70 -14.73 -6.20
CA TRP A 78 -10.63 -13.75 -6.38
C TRP A 78 -9.23 -14.34 -6.19
N ALA A 79 -9.06 -15.26 -5.25
CA ALA A 79 -7.78 -15.92 -4.95
C ALA A 79 -7.24 -16.77 -6.12
N TYR A 80 -8.07 -17.11 -7.10
CA TYR A 80 -7.70 -17.88 -8.29
C TYR A 80 -7.50 -17.03 -9.54
N VAL A 81 -7.82 -15.73 -9.49
CA VAL A 81 -7.61 -14.81 -10.61
C VAL A 81 -6.11 -14.63 -10.85
N GLU A 82 -5.69 -14.74 -12.11
CA GLU A 82 -4.27 -14.71 -12.50
C GLU A 82 -3.60 -13.39 -12.08
N ASP A 83 -4.23 -12.25 -12.36
CA ASP A 83 -3.73 -10.93 -11.97
C ASP A 83 -3.51 -10.80 -10.46
N PHE A 84 -4.41 -11.38 -9.66
CA PHE A 84 -4.26 -11.40 -8.21
C PHE A 84 -3.08 -12.28 -7.80
N ARG A 85 -2.97 -13.48 -8.34
CA ARG A 85 -1.93 -14.46 -7.98
C ARG A 85 -0.53 -14.02 -8.38
N ASN A 86 -0.40 -13.25 -9.45
CA ASN A 86 0.88 -12.74 -9.93
C ASN A 86 1.44 -11.63 -9.02
N ASP A 87 0.56 -10.84 -8.37
CA ASP A 87 0.97 -9.74 -7.49
C ASP A 87 0.01 -9.57 -6.29
N PRO A 88 -0.06 -10.56 -5.38
CA PRO A 88 -1.09 -10.58 -4.34
C PRO A 88 -0.92 -9.44 -3.35
N LEU A 89 0.32 -9.11 -2.98
CA LEU A 89 0.58 -8.04 -2.03
C LEU A 89 0.17 -6.66 -2.56
N ALA A 90 0.43 -6.35 -3.83
CA ALA A 90 -0.07 -5.09 -4.37
C ALA A 90 -1.60 -5.04 -4.40
N TRP A 91 -2.27 -6.14 -4.73
CA TRP A 91 -3.74 -6.18 -4.70
C TRP A 91 -4.32 -6.04 -3.30
N PHE A 92 -3.72 -6.69 -2.31
CA PHE A 92 -4.06 -6.49 -0.90
C PHE A 92 -3.89 -5.04 -0.47
N MET A 93 -2.75 -4.43 -0.79
CA MET A 93 -2.48 -3.04 -0.42
C MET A 93 -3.37 -2.05 -1.18
N ARG A 94 -3.74 -2.33 -2.44
CA ARG A 94 -4.73 -1.53 -3.18
C ARG A 94 -6.09 -1.59 -2.50
N ALA A 95 -6.56 -2.79 -2.16
CA ALA A 95 -7.83 -2.96 -1.45
C ALA A 95 -7.80 -2.23 -0.09
N TYR A 96 -6.69 -2.33 0.64
CA TYR A 96 -6.51 -1.59 1.89
C TYR A 96 -6.59 -0.07 1.69
N VAL A 97 -5.95 0.50 0.67
CA VAL A 97 -6.05 1.93 0.35
C VAL A 97 -7.47 2.31 -0.03
N VAL A 98 -8.17 1.50 -0.83
CA VAL A 98 -9.58 1.75 -1.20
C VAL A 98 -10.49 1.72 0.02
N ALA A 99 -10.25 0.86 1.00
CA ALA A 99 -11.03 0.83 2.24
C ALA A 99 -10.96 2.16 3.00
N LYS A 100 -9.83 2.88 2.92
CA LYS A 100 -9.61 4.13 3.68
C LYS A 100 -9.86 5.41 2.87
N PHE A 101 -9.61 5.39 1.56
CA PHE A 101 -9.66 6.59 0.72
C PHE A 101 -10.60 6.47 -0.50
N GLY A 102 -11.18 5.29 -0.76
CA GLY A 102 -11.97 5.03 -1.95
C GLY A 102 -11.11 4.77 -3.20
N GLU A 103 -11.76 4.72 -4.36
CA GLU A 103 -11.16 4.25 -5.63
C GLU A 103 -10.13 5.23 -6.24
N GLU A 104 -10.10 6.48 -5.77
CA GLU A 104 -9.21 7.52 -6.28
C GLU A 104 -8.53 8.27 -5.14
N VAL A 105 -7.22 8.50 -5.31
CA VAL A 105 -6.39 9.29 -4.40
C VAL A 105 -5.76 10.47 -5.14
N GLU A 106 -5.42 11.53 -4.43
CA GLU A 106 -4.76 12.71 -5.00
C GLU A 106 -3.39 12.34 -5.61
N GLN A 107 -2.89 13.17 -6.54
CA GLN A 107 -1.47 13.12 -6.87
C GLN A 107 -0.66 13.65 -5.68
N MET A 108 0.51 13.06 -5.41
CA MET A 108 1.32 13.49 -4.26
C MET A 108 1.72 14.98 -4.40
N PRO A 109 1.64 15.76 -3.31
CA PRO A 109 2.16 17.13 -3.30
C PRO A 109 3.69 17.16 -3.41
N GLU A 110 4.23 18.19 -4.07
CA GLU A 110 5.67 18.36 -4.32
C GLU A 110 6.52 18.48 -3.04
N GLU A 111 5.90 18.85 -1.92
CA GLU A 111 6.60 19.12 -0.65
C GLU A 111 6.98 17.86 0.14
N GLU A 112 6.41 16.70 -0.21
CA GLU A 112 6.75 15.39 0.36
C GLU A 112 7.71 14.59 -0.54
N GLN A 113 8.21 15.26 -1.59
CA GLN A 113 9.28 14.77 -2.45
C GLN A 113 10.61 15.14 -1.78
N GLY A 114 11.29 14.17 -1.17
CA GLY A 114 12.55 14.43 -0.47
C GLY A 114 13.57 15.15 -1.36
N ALA A 115 14.25 16.15 -0.78
CA ALA A 115 15.24 17.00 -1.46
C ALA A 115 16.44 16.24 -2.08
#